data_AF-A0A3S3AXD2-F1
#
_entry.id   AF-A0A3S3AXD2-F1
#
_cell.length_a   1.000
_cell.length_b   1.000
_cell.length_c   1.000
_cell.angle_alpha   90.00
_cell.angle_beta   90.00
_cell.angle_gamma   90.00
#
_symmetry.space_group_name_H-M   'P 1'
#
loop_
_entity.id
_entity.type
_entity.pdbx_description
1 polymer ?
#
loop_
_entity_poly.entity_id
_entity_poly.type
_entity_poly.pdbx_seq_one_letter_code
_entity_poly.pdbx_strand_id
1 'polypeptide(L)'
;MNEAALGVHASSREPVEARPEPPESIDDDSGGGGAGVTLPTLLAAVRLTPAQAAQLVADLAGALERGAGRGRPVAVREDAVMVSDGGRLTIDGADSAASGIEPNDAIVGLFRSIATNCRGSGFGDLLAESVSGTTDPDSLIRRVRRVIDPELDPAGEARRRRQIGELVRATTGRSVPHGLVVEDRDGQTDVRNGPSVPAVSLVTSTGWYPPVRSAWHSRRRRPSRRQGLYAVLAIVILAGSAVAAPRALEQLSRGWNALLDPVNSSTAQNRIEPVSPPPPEPANQTGAATEAGGVAPAPVHTGAPASSGQIAGVTASFADGSCNPGKPCAVRVDVRLDPSAVGAVTWKLNVYDRCTGEVREGGDVTIPAEPGRDGVYGLSRTTLPDASALGVAAVTSAPAVAASEPLYVPAENAVCR
;
A
#
# COMPACT_ATOMS: atom_id res chain seq x y z
N MET A 1 57.52 -36.18 -35.12
CA MET A 1 57.28 -37.26 -36.08
C MET A 1 55.82 -37.63 -36.01
N ASN A 2 55.18 -37.61 -37.18
CA ASN A 2 53.84 -38.11 -37.54
C ASN A 2 52.63 -37.19 -37.32
N GLU A 3 52.26 -36.63 -38.47
CA GLU A 3 51.05 -35.92 -38.86
C GLU A 3 49.79 -36.81 -38.88
N ALA A 4 48.66 -36.13 -39.15
CA ALA A 4 47.48 -36.58 -39.89
C ALA A 4 46.40 -37.37 -39.09
N ALA A 5 45.09 -37.14 -39.27
CA ALA A 5 44.34 -36.23 -40.14
C ALA A 5 42.82 -36.35 -39.81
N LEU A 6 42.05 -35.33 -40.23
CA LEU A 6 40.60 -35.36 -40.60
C LEU A 6 39.61 -35.61 -39.44
N GLY A 7 38.56 -34.82 -39.21
CA GLY A 7 37.78 -33.99 -40.12
C GLY A 7 36.32 -34.42 -40.01
N VAL A 8 35.50 -33.72 -39.22
CA VAL A 8 34.03 -33.80 -39.29
C VAL A 8 33.46 -32.40 -39.06
N HIS A 9 33.08 -31.77 -40.16
CA HIS A 9 32.21 -30.61 -40.18
C HIS A 9 30.81 -31.04 -39.74
N ALA A 10 30.42 -30.74 -38.49
CA ALA A 10 29.02 -30.74 -38.09
C ALA A 10 28.47 -29.33 -38.33
N SER A 11 27.68 -29.18 -39.39
CA SER A 11 26.86 -27.99 -39.60
C SER A 11 25.79 -27.94 -38.51
N SER A 12 26.00 -27.13 -37.46
CA SER A 12 24.90 -26.68 -36.63
C SER A 12 24.04 -25.75 -37.46
N ARG A 13 22.88 -26.25 -37.89
CA ARG A 13 21.75 -25.43 -38.31
C ARG A 13 21.38 -24.54 -37.14
N GLU A 14 21.67 -23.26 -37.30
CA GLU A 14 21.11 -22.16 -36.52
C GLU A 14 19.57 -22.30 -36.55
N PRO A 15 18.90 -22.41 -35.40
CA PRO A 15 17.45 -22.38 -35.37
C PRO A 15 17.03 -20.98 -35.84
N VAL A 16 16.24 -20.95 -36.91
CA VAL A 16 15.56 -19.75 -37.40
C VAL A 16 14.71 -19.22 -36.25
N GLU A 17 15.24 -18.21 -35.58
CA GLU A 17 14.56 -17.42 -34.56
C GLU A 17 13.34 -16.81 -35.23
N ALA A 18 12.17 -17.34 -34.89
CA ALA A 18 10.89 -16.83 -35.36
C ALA A 18 10.79 -15.37 -34.90
N ARG A 19 11.03 -14.45 -35.84
CA ARG A 19 10.83 -13.02 -35.69
C ARG A 19 9.43 -12.82 -35.09
N PRO A 20 9.30 -12.31 -33.85
CA PRO A 20 7.99 -12.06 -33.29
C PRO A 20 7.30 -11.05 -34.21
N GLU A 21 6.18 -11.47 -34.80
CA GLU A 21 5.30 -10.57 -35.51
C GLU A 21 4.96 -9.40 -34.57
N PRO A 22 5.13 -8.15 -35.02
CA PRO A 22 4.76 -7.01 -34.20
C PRO A 22 3.28 -7.18 -33.84
N PRO A 23 2.91 -7.08 -32.55
CA PRO A 23 1.52 -7.25 -32.14
C PRO A 23 0.68 -6.29 -32.97
N GLU A 24 -0.29 -6.84 -33.71
CA GLU A 24 -1.32 -6.05 -34.37
C GLU A 24 -1.84 -5.06 -33.33
N SER A 25 -1.65 -3.77 -33.62
CA SER A 25 -2.24 -2.71 -32.83
C SER A 25 -3.75 -2.91 -32.91
N ILE A 26 -4.32 -3.49 -31.87
CA ILE A 26 -5.76 -3.47 -31.65
C ILE A 26 -6.13 -2.00 -31.70
N ASP A 27 -6.81 -1.59 -32.76
CA ASP A 27 -7.35 -0.26 -32.90
C ASP A 27 -8.23 -0.01 -31.67
N ASP A 28 -7.68 0.74 -30.71
CA ASP A 28 -8.36 1.20 -29.51
C ASP A 28 -9.57 1.98 -30.00
N ASP A 29 -10.73 1.35 -29.87
CA ASP A 29 -12.09 1.77 -30.24
C ASP A 29 -12.46 3.10 -29.57
N SER A 30 -11.78 4.16 -30.01
CA SER A 30 -11.71 5.50 -29.41
C SER A 30 -12.94 6.35 -29.74
N GLY A 31 -14.01 5.75 -30.29
CA GLY A 31 -15.22 6.45 -30.69
C GLY A 31 -16.38 6.41 -29.68
N GLY A 32 -16.33 5.50 -28.71
CA GLY A 32 -17.37 5.38 -27.70
C GLY A 32 -17.09 6.30 -26.51
N GLY A 33 -17.74 7.46 -26.45
CA GLY A 33 -17.88 8.26 -25.23
C GLY A 33 -18.66 7.49 -24.16
N GLY A 34 -18.06 6.40 -23.66
CA GLY A 34 -18.65 5.52 -22.68
C GLY A 34 -18.93 6.30 -21.41
N ALA A 35 -20.13 6.09 -20.86
CA ALA A 35 -20.59 6.70 -19.62
C ALA A 35 -19.66 6.31 -18.45
N GLY A 36 -18.58 7.06 -18.27
CA GLY A 36 -17.71 6.97 -17.11
C GLY A 36 -18.41 7.54 -15.87
N VAL A 37 -17.91 7.15 -14.70
CA VAL A 37 -18.31 7.76 -13.42
C VAL A 37 -17.17 8.62 -12.91
N THR A 38 -17.49 9.72 -12.23
CA THR A 38 -16.45 10.50 -11.55
C THR A 38 -15.83 9.65 -10.44
N LEU A 39 -14.51 9.76 -10.27
CA LEU A 39 -13.77 9.00 -9.27
C LEU A 39 -14.36 9.20 -7.86
N PRO A 40 -14.71 10.42 -7.39
CA PRO A 40 -15.36 10.59 -6.10
C PRO A 40 -16.67 9.80 -5.96
N THR A 41 -17.48 9.72 -7.02
CA THR A 41 -18.75 8.96 -7.02
C THR A 41 -18.48 7.46 -6.90
N LEU A 42 -17.48 6.95 -7.61
CA LEU A 42 -17.04 5.55 -7.49
C LEU A 42 -16.59 5.25 -6.06
N LEU A 43 -15.67 6.05 -5.52
CA LEU A 43 -15.11 5.85 -4.18
C LEU A 43 -16.17 5.98 -3.07
N ALA A 44 -17.21 6.79 -3.26
CA ALA A 44 -18.33 6.87 -2.33
C ALA A 44 -19.19 5.59 -2.29
N ALA A 45 -19.25 4.84 -3.40
CA ALA A 45 -20.07 3.65 -3.54
C ALA A 45 -19.32 2.35 -3.23
N VAL A 46 -18.00 2.31 -3.44
CA VAL A 46 -17.22 1.07 -3.37
C VAL A 46 -15.94 1.22 -2.54
N ARG A 47 -15.58 0.12 -1.86
CA ARG A 47 -14.27 -0.05 -1.24
C ARG A 47 -13.37 -0.85 -2.16
N LEU A 48 -12.21 -0.31 -2.51
CA LEU A 48 -11.26 -0.89 -3.47
C LEU A 48 -10.36 -1.95 -2.81
N THR A 49 -9.96 -2.98 -3.54
CA THR A 49 -8.84 -3.84 -3.12
C THR A 49 -7.50 -3.13 -3.33
N PRO A 50 -6.41 -3.53 -2.65
CA PRO A 50 -5.08 -2.94 -2.85
C PRO A 50 -4.66 -2.90 -4.33
N ALA A 51 -4.79 -4.01 -5.05
CA ALA A 51 -4.43 -4.08 -6.45
C ALA A 51 -5.30 -3.18 -7.37
N GLN A 52 -6.59 -2.98 -7.05
CA GLN A 52 -7.45 -2.04 -7.78
C GLN A 52 -7.08 -0.58 -7.49
N ALA A 53 -6.78 -0.26 -6.23
CA ALA A 53 -6.33 1.06 -5.83
C ALA A 53 -4.99 1.39 -6.49
N ALA A 54 -4.02 0.47 -6.47
CA ALA A 54 -2.74 0.58 -7.16
C ALA A 54 -2.92 0.85 -8.67
N GLN A 55 -3.84 0.14 -9.33
CA GLN A 55 -4.13 0.36 -10.76
C GLN A 55 -4.67 1.76 -11.05
N LEU A 56 -5.61 2.26 -10.25
CA LEU A 56 -6.15 3.62 -10.42
C LEU A 56 -5.10 4.70 -10.15
N VAL A 57 -4.25 4.48 -9.15
CA VAL A 57 -3.13 5.35 -8.81
C VAL A 57 -2.09 5.39 -9.94
N ALA A 58 -1.79 4.23 -10.55
CA ALA A 58 -0.91 4.14 -11.71
C ALA A 58 -1.45 4.91 -12.92
N ASP A 59 -2.74 4.72 -13.24
CA ASP A 59 -3.40 5.44 -14.34
C ASP A 59 -3.40 6.97 -14.07
N LEU A 60 -3.66 7.39 -12.82
CA LEU A 60 -3.61 8.81 -12.42
C LEU A 60 -2.21 9.40 -12.55
N ALA A 61 -1.18 8.72 -12.02
CA ALA A 61 0.21 9.14 -12.16
C ALA A 61 0.63 9.25 -13.64
N GLY A 62 0.26 8.26 -14.47
CA GLY A 62 0.55 8.29 -15.91
C GLY A 62 -0.24 9.38 -16.66
N ALA A 63 -1.43 9.77 -16.21
CA ALA A 63 -2.15 10.92 -16.76
C ALA A 63 -1.46 12.25 -16.42
N LEU A 64 -0.95 12.39 -15.20
CA LEU A 64 -0.22 13.58 -14.75
C LEU A 64 1.09 13.78 -15.52
N GLU A 65 1.89 12.72 -15.71
CA GLU A 65 3.13 12.79 -16.48
C GLU A 65 2.90 13.20 -17.95
N ARG A 66 1.86 12.61 -18.58
CA ARG A 66 1.46 12.98 -19.94
C ARG A 66 1.02 14.44 -20.04
N GLY A 67 0.43 14.98 -18.98
CA GLY A 67 0.08 16.40 -18.85
C GLY A 67 1.30 17.30 -18.70
N ALA A 68 2.22 16.94 -17.81
CA ALA A 68 3.44 17.72 -17.50
C ALA A 68 4.34 17.91 -18.74
N GLY A 69 4.48 16.87 -19.58
CA GLY A 69 5.28 16.93 -20.80
C GLY A 69 4.80 17.96 -21.84
N ARG A 70 3.57 18.48 -21.72
CA ARG A 70 3.01 19.49 -22.64
C ARG A 70 3.30 20.93 -22.22
N GLY A 71 4.05 21.15 -21.13
CA GLY A 71 4.47 22.49 -20.68
C GLY A 71 3.33 23.39 -20.19
N ARG A 72 2.12 22.86 -20.03
CA ARG A 72 0.95 23.60 -19.53
C ARG A 72 0.54 22.99 -18.19
N PRO A 73 0.46 23.78 -17.11
CA PRO A 73 0.01 23.25 -15.82
C PRO A 73 -1.43 22.74 -15.96
N VAL A 74 -1.62 21.44 -15.72
CA VAL A 74 -2.92 20.80 -15.75
C VAL A 74 -3.61 21.11 -14.42
N ALA A 75 -4.62 21.98 -14.45
CA ALA A 75 -5.50 22.17 -13.31
C ALA A 75 -6.37 20.92 -13.16
N VAL A 76 -6.01 20.04 -12.23
CA VAL A 76 -6.79 18.83 -11.95
C VAL A 76 -7.92 19.20 -11.00
N ARG A 77 -9.16 19.05 -11.47
CA ARG A 77 -10.33 19.10 -10.59
C ARG A 77 -10.75 17.69 -10.22
N GLU A 78 -11.22 17.49 -9.00
CA GLU A 78 -11.67 16.17 -8.54
C GLU A 78 -12.83 15.61 -9.38
N ASP A 79 -13.70 16.47 -9.90
CA ASP A 79 -14.82 16.10 -10.76
C ASP A 79 -14.42 15.84 -12.23
N ALA A 80 -13.22 16.25 -12.64
CA ALA A 80 -12.67 15.98 -13.97
C ALA A 80 -12.03 14.58 -14.06
N VAL A 81 -11.80 13.90 -12.94
CA VAL A 81 -11.24 12.54 -12.94
C VAL A 81 -12.36 11.54 -13.10
N MET A 82 -12.39 10.87 -14.25
CA MET A 82 -13.39 9.85 -14.57
C MET A 82 -12.77 8.46 -14.64
N VAL A 83 -13.58 7.45 -14.33
CA VAL A 83 -13.24 6.04 -14.53
C VAL A 83 -14.23 5.45 -15.53
N SER A 84 -13.71 4.93 -16.64
CA SER A 84 -14.51 4.31 -17.70
C SER A 84 -15.03 2.93 -17.27
N ASP A 85 -16.03 2.42 -17.99
CA ASP A 85 -16.55 1.06 -17.80
C ASP A 85 -15.55 -0.04 -18.19
N GLY A 86 -14.48 0.32 -18.91
CA GLY A 86 -13.30 -0.51 -19.13
C GLY A 86 -12.29 -0.48 -17.97
N GLY A 87 -12.57 0.26 -16.90
CA GLY A 87 -11.71 0.39 -15.74
C GLY A 87 -10.43 1.19 -15.99
N ARG A 88 -10.45 2.13 -16.94
CA ARG A 88 -9.36 3.10 -17.16
C ARG A 88 -9.70 4.42 -16.49
N LEU A 89 -8.74 5.00 -15.80
CA LEU A 89 -8.88 6.36 -15.26
C LEU A 89 -8.37 7.38 -16.27
N THR A 90 -9.18 8.40 -16.53
CA THR A 90 -8.86 9.51 -17.42
C THR A 90 -9.14 10.84 -16.72
N ILE A 91 -8.31 11.84 -16.99
CA ILE A 91 -8.56 13.22 -16.55
C ILE A 91 -9.16 13.95 -17.75
N ASP A 92 -10.43 14.33 -17.64
CA ASP A 92 -11.10 15.07 -18.70
C ASP A 92 -10.60 16.52 -18.71
N GLY A 93 -9.84 16.85 -19.76
CA GLY A 93 -9.16 18.12 -19.92
C GLY A 93 -10.08 19.16 -20.53
N ALA A 94 -11.17 19.52 -19.86
CA ALA A 94 -11.96 20.66 -20.28
C ALA A 94 -11.16 21.95 -19.99
N ASP A 95 -10.80 22.66 -21.05
CA ASP A 95 -10.01 23.92 -21.17
C ASP A 95 -10.47 25.12 -20.29
N SER A 96 -11.17 24.89 -19.18
CA SER A 96 -11.75 25.94 -18.37
C SER A 96 -10.74 26.55 -17.41
N ALA A 97 -10.22 27.72 -17.79
CA ALA A 97 -9.31 28.57 -17.03
C ALA A 97 -9.91 29.20 -15.74
N ALA A 98 -10.92 28.57 -15.13
CA ALA A 98 -11.63 29.12 -13.98
C ALA A 98 -11.12 28.52 -12.66
N SER A 99 -10.43 29.36 -11.87
CA SER A 99 -10.28 29.25 -10.41
C SER A 99 -9.73 27.90 -9.90
N GLY A 100 -8.42 27.66 -10.10
CA GLY A 100 -7.75 26.47 -9.62
C GLY A 100 -7.37 26.53 -8.14
N ILE A 101 -7.70 25.47 -7.39
CA ILE A 101 -6.92 25.04 -6.23
C ILE A 101 -5.48 24.79 -6.71
N GLU A 102 -4.48 25.02 -5.86
CA GLU A 102 -3.09 24.72 -6.19
C GLU A 102 -2.99 23.26 -6.67
N PRO A 103 -2.48 22.98 -7.89
CA PRO A 103 -2.63 21.69 -8.55
C PRO A 103 -2.09 20.53 -7.71
N ASN A 104 -1.06 20.80 -6.91
CA ASN A 104 -0.46 19.83 -6.01
C ASN A 104 -1.42 19.38 -4.90
N ASP A 105 -2.17 20.30 -4.29
CA ASP A 105 -3.12 19.97 -3.23
C ASP A 105 -4.27 19.10 -3.73
N ALA A 106 -4.76 19.38 -4.95
CA ALA A 106 -5.79 18.58 -5.59
C ALA A 106 -5.29 17.15 -5.92
N ILE A 107 -4.08 17.03 -6.44
CA ILE A 107 -3.45 15.73 -6.73
C ILE A 107 -3.24 14.92 -5.45
N VAL A 108 -2.71 15.56 -4.40
CA VAL A 108 -2.55 14.97 -3.07
C VAL A 108 -3.89 14.52 -2.50
N GLY A 109 -4.93 15.34 -2.65
CA GLY A 109 -6.30 15.03 -2.26
C GLY A 109 -6.85 13.78 -2.96
N LEU A 110 -6.60 13.62 -4.26
CA LEU A 110 -7.01 12.46 -5.03
C LEU A 110 -6.30 11.18 -4.58
N PHE A 111 -4.97 11.20 -4.44
CA PHE A 111 -4.24 10.02 -3.94
C PHE A 111 -4.70 9.63 -2.54
N ARG A 112 -4.92 10.60 -1.64
CA ARG A 112 -5.45 10.35 -0.30
C ARG A 112 -6.87 9.80 -0.32
N SER A 113 -7.71 10.26 -1.24
CA SER A 113 -9.08 9.75 -1.42
C SER A 113 -9.09 8.29 -1.88
N ILE A 114 -8.17 7.90 -2.77
CA ILE A 114 -7.99 6.50 -3.18
C ILE A 114 -7.46 5.67 -2.01
N ALA A 115 -6.44 6.16 -1.29
CA ALA A 115 -5.82 5.49 -0.14
C ALA A 115 -6.85 5.17 0.96
N THR A 116 -7.66 6.15 1.35
CA THR A 116 -8.69 6.03 2.40
C THR A 116 -9.84 5.09 2.02
N ASN A 117 -10.05 4.82 0.74
CA ASN A 117 -11.06 3.90 0.22
C ASN A 117 -10.52 2.49 -0.09
N CYS A 118 -9.23 2.26 0.09
CA CYS A 118 -8.64 0.94 0.01
C CYS A 118 -9.07 0.06 1.19
N ARG A 119 -9.29 -1.23 0.94
CA ARG A 119 -9.49 -2.26 1.96
C ARG A 119 -8.14 -2.72 2.50
N GLY A 120 -8.11 -3.05 3.79
CA GLY A 120 -6.90 -3.50 4.49
C GLY A 120 -6.07 -2.34 5.05
N SER A 121 -5.28 -2.63 6.07
CA SER A 121 -4.55 -1.64 6.89
C SER A 121 -3.06 -1.53 6.53
N GLY A 122 -2.70 -1.73 5.26
CA GLY A 122 -1.29 -1.75 4.83
C GLY A 122 -1.06 -0.79 3.68
N PHE A 123 -1.61 -1.14 2.52
CA PHE A 123 -1.43 -0.35 1.30
C PHE A 123 -1.92 1.10 1.43
N GLY A 124 -3.10 1.32 2.01
CA GLY A 124 -3.67 2.66 2.18
C GLY A 124 -2.79 3.58 3.04
N ASP A 125 -2.21 3.04 4.13
CA ASP A 125 -1.36 3.80 5.04
C ASP A 125 -0.01 4.15 4.37
N LEU A 126 0.60 3.19 3.67
CA LEU A 126 1.82 3.42 2.90
C LEU A 126 1.61 4.46 1.79
N LEU A 127 0.48 4.40 1.09
CA LEU A 127 0.13 5.37 0.06
C LEU A 127 -0.10 6.76 0.68
N ALA A 128 -0.86 6.86 1.77
CA ALA A 128 -1.09 8.13 2.46
C ALA A 128 0.20 8.77 2.99
N GLU A 129 1.12 7.96 3.51
CA GLU A 129 2.45 8.40 3.96
C GLU A 129 3.28 8.90 2.78
N SER A 130 3.28 8.19 1.64
CA SER A 130 4.06 8.56 0.45
C SER A 130 3.67 9.92 -0.16
N VAL A 131 2.41 10.33 0.05
CA VAL A 131 1.84 11.59 -0.44
C VAL A 131 2.09 12.74 0.54
N SER A 132 2.49 12.45 1.78
CA SER A 132 2.72 13.45 2.82
C SER A 132 4.08 14.13 2.68
N GLY A 133 4.11 15.45 2.87
CA GLY A 133 5.36 16.23 2.96
C GLY A 133 6.11 16.46 1.65
N THR A 134 5.46 16.28 0.49
CA THR A 134 6.06 16.60 -0.81
C THR A 134 5.27 17.69 -1.53
N THR A 135 5.98 18.73 -1.97
CA THR A 135 5.43 19.84 -2.79
C THR A 135 5.82 19.71 -4.26
N ASP A 136 6.74 18.81 -4.59
CA ASP A 136 7.22 18.59 -5.95
C ASP A 136 6.43 17.42 -6.60
N PRO A 137 5.67 17.66 -7.69
CA PRO A 137 4.83 16.64 -8.31
C PRO A 137 5.64 15.46 -8.86
N ASP A 138 6.86 15.69 -9.35
CA ASP A 138 7.71 14.61 -9.86
C ASP A 138 8.22 13.70 -8.73
N SER A 139 8.62 14.30 -7.59
CA SER A 139 8.95 13.56 -6.37
C SER A 139 7.75 12.76 -5.86
N LEU A 140 6.56 13.35 -5.87
CA LEU A 140 5.31 12.69 -5.47
C LEU A 140 5.04 11.46 -6.33
N ILE A 141 5.05 11.60 -7.67
CA ILE A 141 4.80 10.50 -8.60
C ILE A 141 5.81 9.37 -8.41
N ARG A 142 7.10 9.70 -8.23
CA ARG A 142 8.15 8.70 -8.01
C ARG A 142 7.98 7.91 -6.70
N ARG A 143 7.59 8.59 -5.61
CA ARG A 143 7.32 7.92 -4.32
C ARG A 143 6.11 7.02 -4.39
N VAL A 144 5.02 7.52 -4.99
CA VAL A 144 3.79 6.77 -5.18
C VAL A 144 4.04 5.53 -6.03
N ARG A 145 4.82 5.63 -7.12
CA ARG A 145 5.22 4.47 -7.93
C ARG A 145 5.89 3.36 -7.13
N ARG A 146 6.88 3.73 -6.31
CA ARG A 146 7.59 2.76 -5.47
C ARG A 146 6.66 2.00 -4.51
N VAL A 147 5.56 2.62 -4.07
CA VAL A 147 4.56 1.98 -3.20
C VAL A 147 3.61 1.08 -3.98
N ILE A 148 3.24 1.43 -5.22
CA ILE A 148 2.28 0.64 -6.01
C ILE A 148 2.92 -0.48 -6.81
N ASP A 149 4.21 -0.40 -7.16
CA ASP A 149 4.90 -1.39 -7.99
C ASP A 149 4.73 -2.85 -7.49
N PRO A 150 4.83 -3.14 -6.17
CA PRO A 150 4.63 -4.50 -5.66
C PRO A 150 3.21 -5.06 -5.88
N GLU A 151 2.20 -4.19 -6.04
CA GLU A 151 0.80 -4.57 -6.21
C GLU A 151 0.41 -4.69 -7.71
N LEU A 152 1.27 -4.22 -8.62
CA LEU A 152 1.02 -4.19 -10.06
C LEU A 152 1.66 -5.39 -10.76
N ASP A 153 1.00 -6.55 -10.68
CA ASP A 153 1.38 -7.70 -11.52
C ASP A 153 0.92 -7.46 -12.99
N PRO A 154 1.83 -7.38 -13.99
CA PRO A 154 1.45 -7.14 -15.38
C PRO A 154 0.53 -8.24 -15.94
N ALA A 155 0.67 -9.50 -15.52
CA ALA A 155 -0.17 -10.58 -16.02
C ALA A 155 -1.65 -10.42 -15.57
N GLY A 156 -1.87 -9.83 -14.39
CA GLY A 156 -3.19 -9.56 -13.82
C GLY A 156 -3.88 -8.28 -14.31
N GLU A 157 -3.25 -7.44 -15.14
CA GLU A 157 -3.80 -6.10 -15.47
C GLU A 157 -5.18 -6.18 -16.12
N ALA A 158 -5.35 -7.00 -17.16
CA ALA A 158 -6.61 -7.13 -17.87
C ALA A 158 -7.75 -7.60 -16.94
N ARG A 159 -7.44 -8.48 -15.97
CA ARG A 159 -8.40 -8.93 -14.97
C ARG A 159 -8.81 -7.80 -14.02
N ARG A 160 -7.84 -7.02 -13.54
CA ARG A 160 -8.10 -5.88 -12.64
C ARG A 160 -8.91 -4.79 -13.33
N ARG A 161 -8.58 -4.44 -14.58
CA ARG A 161 -9.34 -3.46 -15.37
C ARG A 161 -10.81 -3.90 -15.56
N ARG A 162 -11.05 -5.18 -15.89
CA ARG A 162 -12.42 -5.73 -15.95
C ARG A 162 -13.16 -5.61 -14.61
N GLN A 163 -12.52 -5.94 -13.49
CA GLN A 163 -13.14 -5.81 -12.17
C GLN A 163 -13.46 -4.36 -11.80
N ILE A 164 -12.58 -3.40 -12.13
CA ILE A 164 -12.87 -1.97 -11.93
C ILE A 164 -14.05 -1.56 -12.82
N GLY A 165 -14.08 -2.01 -14.07
CA GLY A 165 -15.19 -1.79 -15.00
C GLY A 165 -16.54 -2.30 -14.48
N GLU A 166 -16.56 -3.48 -13.87
CA GLU A 166 -17.75 -4.03 -13.20
C GLU A 166 -18.21 -3.14 -12.03
N LEU A 167 -17.28 -2.61 -11.22
CA LEU A 167 -17.60 -1.66 -10.15
C LEU A 167 -18.20 -0.35 -10.70
N VAL A 168 -17.65 0.15 -11.82
CA VAL A 168 -18.18 1.33 -12.51
C VAL A 168 -19.62 1.07 -12.99
N ARG A 169 -19.86 -0.04 -13.70
CA ARG A 169 -21.21 -0.41 -14.18
C ARG A 169 -22.21 -0.58 -13.03
N ALA A 170 -21.79 -1.21 -11.93
CA ALA A 170 -22.62 -1.37 -10.74
C ALA A 170 -22.96 -0.02 -10.08
N THR A 171 -22.03 0.95 -10.13
CA THR A 171 -22.24 2.30 -9.60
C THR A 171 -23.19 3.09 -10.50
N THR A 172 -23.01 3.05 -11.82
CA THR A 172 -23.87 3.73 -12.80
C THR A 172 -25.30 3.20 -12.74
N GLY A 173 -25.50 1.88 -12.70
CA GLY A 173 -26.81 1.25 -12.65
C GLY A 173 -27.59 1.48 -11.35
N ARG A 174 -26.91 1.89 -10.27
CA ARG A 174 -27.52 2.22 -8.98
C ARG A 174 -27.89 3.70 -8.84
N SER A 175 -27.67 4.50 -9.88
CA SER A 175 -28.13 5.90 -9.94
C SER A 175 -29.66 5.89 -9.91
N VAL A 176 -30.19 5.93 -8.68
CA VAL A 176 -31.61 5.90 -8.35
C VAL A 176 -32.32 6.98 -9.16
N PRO A 177 -33.44 6.67 -9.84
CA PRO A 177 -34.30 7.69 -10.40
C PRO A 177 -34.90 8.52 -9.25
N HIS A 178 -34.25 9.63 -8.89
CA HIS A 178 -34.86 10.68 -8.09
C HIS A 178 -35.79 11.49 -9.00
N GLY A 179 -36.86 10.82 -9.37
CA GLY A 179 -38.01 11.34 -10.08
C GLY A 179 -39.20 10.48 -9.67
N LEU A 180 -39.55 10.51 -8.38
CA LEU A 180 -40.92 10.22 -7.97
C LEU A 180 -41.80 11.26 -8.66
N VAL A 181 -42.22 10.94 -9.88
CA VAL A 181 -43.44 11.46 -10.44
C VAL A 181 -44.52 10.98 -9.49
N VAL A 182 -44.94 11.88 -8.60
CA VAL A 182 -46.24 11.79 -7.97
C VAL A 182 -47.21 11.87 -9.13
N GLU A 183 -47.60 10.71 -9.68
CA GLU A 183 -48.80 10.64 -10.49
C GLU A 183 -49.94 11.05 -9.58
N ASP A 184 -50.41 12.25 -9.87
CA ASP A 184 -51.67 12.80 -9.43
C ASP A 184 -52.76 11.79 -9.79
N ARG A 185 -53.16 10.99 -8.80
CA ARG A 185 -54.22 10.00 -8.93
C ARG A 185 -55.54 10.73 -8.78
N ASP A 186 -55.93 11.46 -9.81
CA ASP A 186 -57.29 11.95 -9.99
C ASP A 186 -57.76 11.66 -11.42
N GLY A 187 -58.77 10.78 -11.52
CA GLY A 187 -59.69 10.75 -12.64
C GLY A 187 -59.54 9.63 -13.67
N GLN A 188 -60.53 8.73 -13.65
CA GLN A 188 -61.45 8.55 -14.79
C GLN A 188 -61.33 7.27 -15.65
N THR A 189 -62.27 6.36 -15.33
CA THR A 189 -63.14 5.52 -16.20
C THR A 189 -62.65 4.22 -16.86
N ASP A 190 -63.36 3.16 -16.46
CA ASP A 190 -63.84 2.03 -17.28
C ASP A 190 -64.09 2.40 -18.75
N VAL A 191 -63.73 1.49 -19.69
CA VAL A 191 -64.58 0.94 -20.77
C VAL A 191 -63.75 0.05 -21.72
N ARG A 192 -64.01 -1.27 -21.63
CA ARG A 192 -64.43 -2.23 -22.68
C ARG A 192 -63.81 -2.20 -24.12
N ASN A 193 -63.13 -3.31 -24.44
CA ASN A 193 -63.05 -4.07 -25.72
C ASN A 193 -63.56 -3.45 -27.05
N GLY A 194 -62.72 -3.49 -28.10
CA GLY A 194 -63.14 -3.62 -29.52
C GLY A 194 -62.15 -3.07 -30.57
N PRO A 195 -62.15 -3.56 -31.85
CA PRO A 195 -60.91 -3.70 -32.65
C PRO A 195 -60.76 -2.84 -33.94
N SER A 196 -59.50 -2.57 -34.30
CA SER A 196 -58.84 -2.59 -35.64
C SER A 196 -59.24 -1.69 -36.85
N VAL A 197 -58.20 -0.98 -37.38
CA VAL A 197 -57.89 -0.54 -38.80
C VAL A 197 -58.57 0.76 -39.34
N PRO A 198 -58.02 1.54 -40.33
CA PRO A 198 -56.64 1.98 -40.71
C PRO A 198 -56.44 3.52 -40.91
N ALA A 199 -55.17 3.92 -41.12
CA ALA A 199 -54.63 4.98 -42.01
C ALA A 199 -55.08 6.46 -41.92
N VAL A 200 -54.09 7.36 -41.86
CA VAL A 200 -53.83 8.51 -42.78
C VAL A 200 -53.13 9.71 -42.06
N SER A 201 -51.98 10.10 -42.65
CA SER A 201 -51.33 11.42 -42.78
C SER A 201 -50.95 12.36 -41.61
N LEU A 202 -49.63 12.62 -41.58
CA LEU A 202 -48.95 13.94 -41.70
C LEU A 202 -49.49 15.14 -40.90
N VAL A 203 -48.74 15.57 -39.88
CA VAL A 203 -48.31 16.98 -39.73
C VAL A 203 -46.96 17.02 -39.00
N THR A 204 -45.96 17.59 -39.66
CA THR A 204 -44.71 18.06 -39.07
C THR A 204 -44.98 19.30 -38.20
N SER A 205 -44.65 19.26 -36.91
CA SER A 205 -44.58 20.48 -36.09
C SER A 205 -43.14 20.69 -35.63
N THR A 206 -42.45 21.54 -36.38
CA THR A 206 -41.28 22.30 -35.95
C THR A 206 -41.72 23.29 -34.86
N GLY A 207 -41.51 22.92 -33.60
CA GLY A 207 -41.69 23.79 -32.44
C GLY A 207 -40.35 24.02 -31.75
N TRP A 208 -39.69 25.15 -32.04
CA TRP A 208 -38.51 25.61 -31.33
C TRP A 208 -38.93 26.10 -29.93
N TYR A 209 -38.44 25.45 -28.87
CA TYR A 209 -38.64 25.87 -27.48
C TYR A 209 -37.38 26.56 -26.95
N PRO A 210 -37.46 27.80 -26.44
CA PRO A 210 -36.34 28.43 -25.76
C PRO A 210 -36.20 27.85 -24.34
N PRO A 211 -34.97 27.68 -23.82
CA PRO A 211 -34.76 27.17 -22.47
C PRO A 211 -35.20 28.21 -21.44
N VAL A 212 -36.20 27.85 -20.63
CA VAL A 212 -36.66 28.64 -19.50
C VAL A 212 -35.58 28.61 -18.42
N ARG A 213 -34.95 29.76 -18.16
CA ARG A 213 -34.02 29.92 -17.05
C ARG A 213 -34.79 29.80 -15.73
N SER A 214 -34.62 28.69 -15.03
CA SER A 214 -35.08 28.57 -13.64
C SER A 214 -34.27 29.51 -12.75
N ALA A 215 -34.89 30.58 -12.27
CA ALA A 215 -34.32 31.46 -11.26
C ALA A 215 -34.16 30.68 -9.95
N TRP A 216 -32.93 30.23 -9.69
CA TRP A 216 -32.56 29.55 -8.46
C TRP A 216 -32.59 30.57 -7.31
N HIS A 217 -33.74 30.70 -6.66
CA HIS A 217 -33.83 31.43 -5.40
C HIS A 217 -33.20 30.58 -4.29
N SER A 218 -31.88 30.70 -4.11
CA SER A 218 -31.21 30.18 -2.93
C SER A 218 -31.70 30.95 -1.69
N ARG A 219 -32.71 30.40 -0.99
CA ARG A 219 -33.08 30.89 0.33
C ARG A 219 -31.87 30.74 1.24
N ARG A 220 -31.23 31.88 1.59
CA ARG A 220 -30.18 31.97 2.60
C ARG A 220 -30.71 31.41 3.91
N ARG A 221 -30.35 30.15 4.21
CA ARG A 221 -30.59 29.57 5.53
C ARG A 221 -29.70 30.31 6.51
N ARG A 222 -30.31 30.92 7.52
CA ARG A 222 -29.59 31.57 8.62
C ARG A 222 -28.66 30.52 9.25
N PRO A 223 -27.36 30.82 9.41
CA PRO A 223 -26.42 29.88 10.01
C PRO A 223 -26.93 29.52 11.40
N SER A 224 -27.04 28.22 11.66
CA SER A 224 -27.53 27.75 12.95
C SER A 224 -26.56 28.20 14.03
N ARG A 225 -27.07 28.57 15.21
CA ARG A 225 -26.28 29.05 16.36
C ARG A 225 -25.12 28.12 16.76
N ARG A 226 -25.18 26.85 16.33
CA ARG A 226 -24.14 25.83 16.52
C ARG A 226 -22.93 26.01 15.59
N GLN A 227 -23.10 26.52 14.36
CA GLN A 227 -21.98 26.80 13.45
C GLN A 227 -21.05 27.90 13.97
N GLY A 228 -21.58 28.89 14.68
CA GLY A 228 -20.76 29.91 15.33
C GLY A 228 -19.84 29.34 16.40
N LEU A 229 -20.29 28.34 17.16
CA LEU A 229 -19.49 27.70 18.21
C LEU A 229 -18.33 26.90 17.62
N TYR A 230 -18.56 26.17 16.52
CA TYR A 230 -17.49 25.44 15.83
C TYR A 230 -16.47 26.37 15.17
N ALA A 231 -16.90 27.50 14.62
CA ALA A 231 -15.98 28.50 14.07
C ALA A 231 -15.06 29.08 15.15
N VAL A 232 -15.60 29.38 16.35
CA VAL A 232 -14.79 29.84 17.48
C VAL A 232 -13.83 28.75 17.96
N LEU A 233 -14.28 27.50 18.06
CA LEU A 233 -13.42 26.36 18.43
C LEU A 233 -12.25 26.20 17.44
N ALA A 234 -12.52 26.29 16.14
CA ALA A 234 -11.50 26.20 15.09
C ALA A 234 -10.46 27.34 15.21
N ILE A 235 -10.89 28.56 15.52
CA ILE A 235 -9.99 29.69 15.76
C ILE A 235 -9.11 29.46 17.00
N VAL A 236 -9.67 28.92 18.09
CA VAL A 236 -8.90 28.61 19.30
C VAL A 236 -7.85 27.53 19.03
N ILE A 237 -8.19 26.49 18.27
CA ILE A 237 -7.24 25.43 17.88
C ILE A 237 -6.12 26.00 17.00
N LEU A 238 -6.47 26.82 15.99
CA LEU A 238 -5.49 27.48 15.12
C LEU A 238 -4.56 28.41 15.92
N ALA A 239 -5.11 29.23 16.83
CA ALA A 239 -4.31 30.12 17.68
C ALA A 239 -3.40 29.33 18.64
N GLY A 240 -3.88 28.23 19.24
CA GLY A 240 -3.07 27.36 20.08
C GLY A 240 -1.92 26.70 19.32
N SER A 241 -2.18 26.25 18.09
CA SER A 241 -1.14 25.65 17.24
C SER A 241 -0.05 26.65 16.84
N ALA A 242 -0.39 27.92 16.58
CA ALA A 242 0.56 28.95 16.21
C ALA A 242 1.56 29.30 17.33
N VAL A 243 1.17 29.14 18.60
CA VAL A 243 2.05 29.43 19.75
C VAL A 243 2.96 28.24 20.10
N ALA A 244 2.49 27.01 19.91
CA ALA A 244 3.25 25.81 20.27
C ALA A 244 4.19 25.31 19.16
N ALA A 245 3.86 25.57 17.88
CA ALA A 245 4.64 25.13 16.72
C ALA A 245 6.14 25.53 16.74
N PRO A 246 6.55 26.77 17.06
CA PRO A 246 7.97 27.15 16.95
C PRO A 246 8.86 26.38 17.94
N ARG A 247 8.35 26.02 19.12
CA ARG A 247 9.13 25.28 20.12
C ARG A 247 9.27 23.79 19.80
N ALA A 248 8.23 23.19 19.23
CA ALA A 248 8.30 21.82 18.75
C ALA A 248 9.29 21.68 17.57
N LEU A 249 9.33 22.69 16.69
CA LEU A 249 10.24 22.70 15.53
C LEU A 249 11.72 22.76 15.96
N GLU A 250 12.06 23.54 16.99
CA GLU A 250 13.43 23.64 17.51
C GLU A 250 13.94 22.34 18.15
N GLN A 251 13.05 21.54 18.76
CA GLN A 251 13.43 20.23 19.31
C GLN A 251 13.65 19.21 18.20
N LEU A 252 12.83 19.28 17.14
CA LEU A 252 12.93 18.39 16.00
C LEU A 252 14.17 18.68 15.14
N SER A 253 14.54 19.95 14.95
CA SER A 253 15.74 20.34 14.21
C SER A 253 17.03 19.95 14.93
N ARG A 254 17.06 19.98 16.27
CA ARG A 254 18.19 19.47 17.07
C ARG A 254 18.37 17.96 16.93
N GLY A 255 17.27 17.19 16.91
CA GLY A 255 17.33 15.75 16.67
C GLY A 255 17.80 15.43 15.24
N TRP A 256 17.34 16.20 14.25
CA TRP A 256 17.74 16.03 12.85
C TRP A 256 19.20 16.37 12.59
N ASN A 257 19.73 17.44 13.16
CA ASN A 257 21.15 17.79 13.02
C ASN A 257 22.08 16.75 13.66
N ALA A 258 21.65 16.08 14.74
CA ALA A 258 22.42 14.99 15.35
C ALA A 258 22.47 13.73 14.47
N LEU A 259 21.50 13.52 13.59
CA LEU A 259 21.46 12.39 12.66
C LEU A 259 22.16 12.68 11.33
N LEU A 260 22.13 13.93 10.86
CA LEU A 260 22.72 14.32 9.58
C LEU A 260 24.20 14.70 9.66
N ASP A 261 24.69 15.06 10.84
CA ASP A 261 26.08 15.46 11.04
C ASP A 261 26.81 14.55 12.06
N PRO A 262 26.88 13.22 11.87
CA PRO A 262 27.59 12.32 12.79
C PRO A 262 29.12 12.47 12.73
N VAL A 263 29.64 13.46 12.01
CA VAL A 263 31.05 13.55 11.62
C VAL A 263 31.66 14.81 12.20
N ASN A 264 32.14 14.73 13.45
CA ASN A 264 33.28 15.52 13.98
C ASN A 264 33.70 15.10 15.40
N SER A 265 33.06 14.10 16.02
CA SER A 265 33.51 13.53 17.30
C SER A 265 34.73 12.60 17.16
N SER A 266 35.11 12.21 15.94
CA SER A 266 36.11 11.16 15.68
C SER A 266 37.54 11.66 15.44
N THR A 267 37.78 12.97 15.42
CA THR A 267 39.13 13.54 15.17
C THR A 267 39.99 13.69 16.42
N ALA A 268 39.48 13.34 17.62
CA ALA A 268 40.24 13.41 18.87
C ALA A 268 40.84 12.08 19.35
N GLN A 269 40.54 10.93 18.72
CA GLN A 269 40.95 9.61 19.25
C GLN A 269 41.70 8.67 18.30
N ASN A 270 41.94 9.02 17.04
CA ASN A 270 42.78 8.20 16.14
C ASN A 270 44.23 8.71 16.06
N ARG A 271 44.89 8.84 17.20
CA ARG A 271 46.35 8.93 17.28
C ARG A 271 46.86 7.56 17.72
N ILE A 272 47.27 6.75 16.75
CA ILE A 272 47.93 5.46 17.01
C ILE A 272 49.31 5.78 17.62
N GLU A 273 49.43 5.61 18.93
CA GLU A 273 50.73 5.60 19.60
C GLU A 273 51.48 4.30 19.24
N PRO A 274 52.78 4.37 18.93
CA PRO A 274 53.59 3.20 18.62
C PRO A 274 53.74 2.31 19.87
N VAL A 275 53.35 1.05 19.70
CA VAL A 275 53.32 0.02 20.74
C VAL A 275 54.74 -0.28 21.25
N SER A 276 55.00 0.02 22.52
CA SER A 276 56.13 -0.56 23.27
C SER A 276 55.63 -1.81 24.02
N PRO A 277 56.44 -2.88 24.12
CA PRO A 277 56.03 -4.13 24.76
C PRO A 277 55.79 -3.96 26.27
N PRO A 278 54.77 -4.62 26.86
CA PRO A 278 54.41 -4.43 28.26
C PRO A 278 55.40 -5.11 29.23
N PRO A 279 55.72 -4.45 30.36
CA PRO A 279 56.43 -5.07 31.49
C PRO A 279 55.49 -6.02 32.28
N PRO A 280 56.04 -6.98 33.05
CA PRO A 280 55.25 -8.03 33.71
C PRO A 280 54.28 -7.49 34.75
N GLU A 281 53.07 -8.05 34.72
CA GLU A 281 51.92 -7.75 35.57
C GLU A 281 52.20 -8.00 37.06
N PRO A 282 51.78 -7.09 37.96
CA PRO A 282 51.47 -7.45 39.33
C PRO A 282 50.03 -7.98 39.44
N ALA A 283 49.91 -9.07 40.19
CA ALA A 283 48.70 -9.83 40.45
C ALA A 283 47.55 -9.05 41.11
N ASN A 284 46.33 -9.49 40.76
CA ASN A 284 45.13 -9.51 41.59
C ASN A 284 44.77 -8.22 42.36
N GLN A 285 43.85 -7.43 41.81
CA GLN A 285 42.80 -6.81 42.62
C GLN A 285 41.44 -6.98 41.95
N THR A 286 40.73 -7.95 42.51
CA THR A 286 39.30 -8.21 42.41
C THR A 286 38.50 -6.93 42.68
N GLY A 287 38.25 -6.15 41.63
CA GLY A 287 37.22 -5.12 41.62
C GLY A 287 35.86 -5.77 41.39
N ALA A 288 35.34 -6.44 42.41
CA ALA A 288 33.94 -6.86 42.45
C ALA A 288 33.06 -5.61 42.39
N ALA A 289 32.63 -5.24 41.20
CA ALA A 289 31.39 -4.50 41.06
C ALA A 289 30.30 -5.39 41.67
N THR A 290 29.58 -4.85 42.66
CA THR A 290 28.48 -5.51 43.34
C THR A 290 27.43 -5.94 42.30
N GLU A 291 27.57 -7.16 41.76
CA GLU A 291 26.59 -7.79 40.89
C GLU A 291 25.29 -7.91 41.68
N ALA A 292 24.28 -7.15 41.27
CA ALA A 292 22.92 -7.39 41.69
C ALA A 292 22.56 -8.82 41.24
N GLY A 293 22.48 -9.76 42.19
CA GLY A 293 22.44 -11.20 41.97
C GLY A 293 21.20 -11.70 41.25
N GLY A 294 21.14 -11.54 39.93
CA GLY A 294 20.15 -12.18 39.08
C GLY A 294 20.75 -13.30 38.25
N VAL A 295 19.92 -14.29 37.91
CA VAL A 295 20.34 -15.51 37.22
C VAL A 295 20.31 -15.27 35.70
N ALA A 296 21.34 -15.73 34.99
CA ALA A 296 21.37 -15.66 33.53
C ALA A 296 20.22 -16.49 32.92
N PRO A 297 19.44 -15.93 31.98
CA PRO A 297 18.30 -16.66 31.39
C PRO A 297 18.73 -17.85 30.55
N ALA A 298 17.96 -18.94 30.61
CA ALA A 298 18.25 -20.17 29.90
C ALA A 298 18.28 -19.97 28.36
N PRO A 299 19.05 -20.77 27.61
CA PRO A 299 18.96 -20.77 26.15
C PRO A 299 17.58 -21.28 25.69
N VAL A 300 17.14 -20.85 24.51
CA VAL A 300 15.87 -21.31 23.93
C VAL A 300 16.12 -22.53 23.04
N HIS A 301 15.42 -23.61 23.32
CA HIS A 301 15.38 -24.82 22.48
C HIS A 301 14.00 -24.93 21.82
N THR A 302 13.96 -24.76 20.50
CA THR A 302 12.70 -24.75 19.74
C THR A 302 12.10 -26.14 19.51
N GLY A 303 12.86 -27.20 19.80
CA GLY A 303 12.44 -28.59 19.60
C GLY A 303 12.37 -29.04 18.13
N ALA A 304 12.68 -28.15 17.18
CA ALA A 304 12.65 -28.42 15.75
C ALA A 304 13.99 -28.04 15.09
N PRO A 305 14.42 -28.79 14.04
CA PRO A 305 15.66 -28.49 13.33
C PRO A 305 15.54 -27.22 12.47
N ALA A 306 16.65 -26.67 11.99
CA ALA A 306 16.65 -25.50 11.11
C ALA A 306 16.07 -25.78 9.70
N SER A 307 16.09 -27.04 9.27
CA SER A 307 15.56 -27.53 7.99
C SER A 307 14.96 -28.93 8.17
N SER A 308 13.94 -29.25 7.37
CA SER A 308 13.25 -30.55 7.42
C SER A 308 12.38 -30.74 6.17
N GLY A 309 12.40 -31.94 5.59
CA GLY A 309 11.60 -32.26 4.40
C GLY A 309 11.82 -31.28 3.26
N GLN A 310 10.74 -30.63 2.80
CA GLN A 310 10.77 -29.64 1.72
C GLN A 310 11.20 -28.23 2.17
N ILE A 311 11.47 -28.03 3.47
CA ILE A 311 11.90 -26.74 4.03
C ILE A 311 13.42 -26.76 4.19
N ALA A 312 14.11 -25.96 3.37
CA ALA A 312 15.57 -25.84 3.35
C ALA A 312 16.11 -24.87 4.42
N GLY A 313 15.26 -24.03 5.00
CA GLY A 313 15.64 -23.18 6.12
C GLY A 313 14.52 -22.24 6.55
N VAL A 314 14.55 -21.83 7.83
CA VAL A 314 13.64 -20.80 8.36
C VAL A 314 14.48 -19.71 9.01
N THR A 315 14.27 -18.46 8.61
CA THR A 315 14.89 -17.28 9.23
C THR A 315 13.81 -16.33 9.72
N ALA A 316 14.03 -15.74 10.89
CA ALA A 316 13.14 -14.77 11.49
C ALA A 316 13.90 -13.47 11.79
N SER A 317 13.23 -12.33 11.65
CA SER A 317 13.77 -11.02 12.03
C SER A 317 12.66 -10.09 12.54
N PHE A 318 12.99 -9.13 13.41
CA PHE A 318 12.02 -8.11 13.82
C PHE A 318 11.70 -7.19 12.64
N ALA A 319 10.42 -7.12 12.26
CA ALA A 319 10.00 -6.30 11.13
C ALA A 319 10.14 -4.80 11.41
N ASP A 320 9.90 -4.41 12.68
CA ASP A 320 9.99 -3.03 13.15
C ASP A 320 11.34 -2.71 13.83
N GLY A 321 12.37 -3.54 13.59
CA GLY A 321 13.72 -3.40 14.13
C GLY A 321 13.92 -3.92 15.55
N SER A 322 12.96 -3.71 16.46
CA SER A 322 13.01 -4.28 17.82
C SER A 322 11.61 -4.55 18.38
N CYS A 323 11.56 -5.40 19.41
CA CYS A 323 10.35 -5.67 20.17
C CYS A 323 10.59 -5.43 21.66
N ASN A 324 9.52 -5.12 22.39
CA ASN A 324 9.54 -4.85 23.82
C ASN A 324 8.59 -5.79 24.58
N PRO A 325 8.92 -6.22 25.80
CA PRO A 325 8.01 -6.98 26.65
C PRO A 325 6.65 -6.27 26.82
N GLY A 326 5.58 -7.05 26.92
CA GLY A 326 4.20 -6.53 27.09
C GLY A 326 3.62 -5.81 25.86
N LYS A 327 4.32 -5.77 24.72
CA LYS A 327 3.87 -5.09 23.49
C LYS A 327 3.61 -6.09 22.34
N PRO A 328 2.77 -5.72 21.37
CA PRO A 328 2.72 -6.41 20.08
C PRO A 328 4.09 -6.36 19.41
N CYS A 329 4.49 -7.49 18.84
CA CYS A 329 5.75 -7.68 18.13
C CYS A 329 5.46 -8.22 16.73
N ALA A 330 5.96 -7.54 15.70
CA ALA A 330 5.90 -7.99 14.33
C ALA A 330 7.23 -8.66 13.94
N VAL A 331 7.14 -9.91 13.46
CA VAL A 331 8.27 -10.71 13.03
C VAL A 331 8.10 -11.04 11.55
N ARG A 332 9.11 -10.70 10.75
CA ARG A 332 9.24 -11.17 9.39
C ARG A 332 9.82 -12.58 9.42
N VAL A 333 9.13 -13.50 8.75
CA VAL A 333 9.56 -14.90 8.60
C VAL A 333 9.84 -15.14 7.14
N ASP A 334 11.05 -15.59 6.83
CA ASP A 334 11.47 -16.01 5.50
C ASP A 334 11.73 -17.53 5.56
N VAL A 335 11.00 -18.29 4.74
CA VAL A 335 11.09 -19.75 4.66
C VAL A 335 11.68 -20.11 3.31
N ARG A 336 12.85 -20.74 3.31
CA ARG A 336 13.47 -21.29 2.11
C ARG A 336 12.92 -22.68 1.85
N LEU A 337 12.55 -22.93 0.61
CA LEU A 337 11.92 -24.17 0.15
C LEU A 337 12.82 -24.87 -0.86
N ASP A 338 12.68 -26.18 -0.95
CA ASP A 338 13.15 -26.93 -2.11
C ASP A 338 12.39 -26.43 -3.36
N PRO A 339 13.03 -26.19 -4.53
CA PRO A 339 12.34 -25.76 -5.75
C PRO A 339 11.22 -26.71 -6.22
N SER A 340 11.26 -27.97 -5.79
CA SER A 340 10.21 -28.97 -6.05
C SER A 340 9.02 -28.90 -5.09
N ALA A 341 9.11 -28.07 -4.05
CA ALA A 341 8.03 -27.87 -3.09
C ALA A 341 6.82 -27.22 -3.76
N VAL A 342 5.64 -27.76 -3.46
CA VAL A 342 4.36 -27.26 -3.97
C VAL A 342 3.33 -27.24 -2.85
N GLY A 343 2.42 -26.27 -2.88
CA GLY A 343 1.30 -26.20 -1.93
C GLY A 343 1.33 -24.94 -1.08
N ALA A 344 1.26 -25.08 0.24
CA ALA A 344 1.28 -23.97 1.17
C ALA A 344 2.25 -24.25 2.33
N VAL A 345 2.89 -23.19 2.83
CA VAL A 345 3.73 -23.23 4.01
C VAL A 345 2.93 -22.63 5.16
N THR A 346 2.87 -23.36 6.26
CA THR A 346 2.21 -22.89 7.49
C THR A 346 3.24 -22.80 8.60
N TRP A 347 3.21 -21.72 9.36
CA TRP A 347 4.05 -21.53 10.54
C TRP A 347 3.32 -20.73 11.61
N LYS A 348 3.86 -20.77 12.82
CA LYS A 348 3.44 -19.95 13.96
C LYS A 348 4.65 -19.36 14.67
N LEU A 349 4.43 -18.31 15.45
CA LEU A 349 5.44 -17.73 16.33
C LEU A 349 5.29 -18.33 17.73
N ASN A 350 6.32 -19.00 18.23
CA ASN A 350 6.37 -19.44 19.62
C ASN A 350 7.17 -18.42 20.44
N VAL A 351 6.60 -18.02 21.58
CA VAL A 351 7.24 -17.12 22.55
C VAL A 351 7.65 -17.93 23.77
N TYR A 352 8.94 -17.92 24.07
CA TYR A 352 9.56 -18.65 25.16
C TYR A 352 9.90 -17.68 26.28
N ASP A 353 9.40 -17.92 27.47
CA ASP A 353 9.90 -17.30 28.69
C ASP A 353 11.16 -18.05 29.12
N ARG A 354 12.31 -17.37 29.03
CA ARG A 354 13.62 -17.96 29.31
C ARG A 354 13.92 -18.10 30.80
N CYS A 355 13.10 -17.46 31.65
CA CYS A 355 13.23 -17.55 33.11
C CYS A 355 12.38 -18.69 33.68
N THR A 356 11.17 -18.89 33.15
CA THR A 356 10.25 -19.93 33.63
C THR A 356 10.26 -21.20 32.79
N GLY A 357 10.72 -21.13 31.54
CA GLY A 357 10.61 -22.20 30.56
C GLY A 357 9.22 -22.33 29.93
N GLU A 358 8.28 -21.44 30.24
CA GLU A 358 6.94 -21.43 29.65
C GLU A 358 7.03 -21.13 28.14
N VAL A 359 6.23 -21.85 27.34
CA VAL A 359 6.13 -21.63 25.89
C VAL A 359 4.70 -21.26 25.54
N ARG A 360 4.53 -20.13 24.86
CA ARG A 360 3.24 -19.67 24.33
C ARG A 360 3.26 -19.76 22.81
N GLU A 361 2.38 -20.58 22.27
CA GLU A 361 2.22 -20.73 20.83
C GLU A 361 1.33 -19.63 20.26
N GLY A 362 1.75 -19.03 19.15
CA GLY A 362 0.97 -18.08 18.38
C GLY A 362 -0.02 -18.75 17.43
N GLY A 363 -0.79 -17.92 16.73
CA GLY A 363 -1.67 -18.39 15.66
C GLY A 363 -0.89 -18.79 14.40
N ASP A 364 -1.46 -19.73 13.65
CA ASP A 364 -0.92 -20.16 12.37
C ASP A 364 -1.08 -19.10 11.28
N VAL A 365 -0.04 -18.93 10.47
CA VAL A 365 0.00 -18.13 9.26
C VAL A 365 0.31 -19.09 8.11
N THR A 366 -0.55 -19.08 7.09
CA THR A 366 -0.41 -19.94 5.90
C THR A 366 -0.21 -19.09 4.67
N ILE A 367 0.85 -19.37 3.92
CA ILE A 367 1.18 -18.69 2.65
C ILE A 367 1.29 -19.72 1.53
N PRO A 368 0.62 -19.52 0.38
CA PRO A 368 0.79 -20.40 -0.76
C PRO A 368 2.22 -20.30 -1.32
N ALA A 369 2.82 -21.45 -1.61
CA ALA A 369 4.10 -21.57 -2.29
C ALA A 369 3.86 -21.83 -3.78
N GLU A 370 4.36 -20.93 -4.63
CA GLU A 370 4.31 -21.10 -6.07
C GLU A 370 5.32 -22.16 -6.53
N PRO A 371 4.96 -23.04 -7.48
CA PRO A 371 5.90 -24.01 -8.04
C PRO A 371 7.15 -23.32 -8.63
N GLY A 372 8.34 -23.84 -8.31
CA GLY A 372 9.61 -23.34 -8.84
C GLY A 372 10.20 -22.13 -8.10
N ARG A 373 9.56 -21.64 -7.04
CA ARG A 373 10.17 -20.66 -6.12
C ARG A 373 11.02 -21.36 -5.08
N ASP A 374 12.11 -20.72 -4.67
CA ASP A 374 13.04 -21.18 -3.65
C ASP A 374 12.70 -20.68 -2.23
N GLY A 375 11.58 -19.97 -2.06
CA GLY A 375 11.10 -19.57 -0.75
C GLY A 375 9.81 -18.76 -0.76
N VAL A 376 9.30 -18.51 0.44
CA VAL A 376 8.17 -17.63 0.75
C VAL A 376 8.53 -16.77 1.94
N TYR A 377 7.92 -15.59 2.04
CA TYR A 377 8.07 -14.72 3.20
C TYR A 377 6.72 -14.19 3.66
N GLY A 378 6.61 -13.86 4.95
CA GLY A 378 5.40 -13.29 5.52
C GLY A 378 5.65 -12.55 6.83
N LEU A 379 4.70 -11.69 7.18
CA LEU A 379 4.69 -10.99 8.47
C LEU A 379 3.78 -11.72 9.44
N SER A 380 4.30 -12.03 10.62
CA SER A 380 3.55 -12.63 11.72
C SER A 380 3.57 -11.69 12.92
N ARG A 381 2.47 -11.64 13.66
CA ARG A 381 2.32 -10.79 14.84
C ARG A 381 2.04 -11.64 16.07
N THR A 382 2.67 -11.31 17.19
CA THR A 382 2.40 -11.92 18.49
C THR A 382 2.47 -10.86 19.59
N THR A 383 1.79 -11.08 20.70
CA THR A 383 1.90 -10.20 21.88
C THR A 383 2.90 -10.82 22.84
N LEU A 384 3.95 -10.06 23.18
CA LEU A 384 4.96 -10.54 24.11
C LEU A 384 4.43 -10.46 25.56
N PRO A 385 4.68 -11.50 26.39
CA PRO A 385 4.46 -11.40 27.82
C PRO A 385 5.24 -10.23 28.42
N ASP A 386 4.78 -9.73 29.56
CA ASP A 386 5.59 -8.83 30.38
C ASP A 386 6.57 -9.67 31.22
N ALA A 387 7.67 -10.09 30.59
CA ALA A 387 8.74 -10.89 31.19
C ALA A 387 10.12 -10.29 30.88
N SER A 388 11.10 -10.56 31.74
CA SER A 388 12.43 -9.93 31.66
C SER A 388 13.38 -10.58 30.65
N ALA A 389 13.10 -11.81 30.22
CA ALA A 389 13.90 -12.53 29.24
C ALA A 389 13.02 -13.42 28.37
N LEU A 390 12.80 -13.00 27.15
CA LEU A 390 12.00 -13.72 26.16
C LEU A 390 12.86 -14.18 24.99
N GLY A 391 12.43 -15.26 24.34
CA GLY A 391 12.85 -15.61 22.99
C GLY A 391 11.65 -15.82 22.09
N VAL A 392 11.75 -15.44 20.83
CA VAL A 392 10.71 -15.63 19.82
C VAL A 392 11.28 -16.45 18.68
N ALA A 393 10.64 -17.54 18.30
CA ALA A 393 11.06 -18.34 17.16
C ALA A 393 9.87 -18.64 16.25
N ALA A 394 10.12 -18.62 14.93
CA ALA A 394 9.15 -19.11 13.96
C ALA A 394 9.28 -20.63 13.85
N VAL A 395 8.16 -21.35 13.95
CA VAL A 395 8.12 -22.81 13.80
C VAL A 395 7.11 -23.16 12.72
N THR A 396 7.59 -23.84 11.68
CA THR A 396 6.76 -24.34 10.58
C THR A 396 6.03 -25.61 10.99
N SER A 397 4.79 -25.76 10.54
CA SER A 397 3.92 -26.93 10.79
C SER A 397 3.60 -27.69 9.50
N ALA A 398 3.68 -27.04 8.34
CA ALA A 398 3.52 -27.63 7.03
C ALA A 398 4.44 -26.96 5.99
N PRO A 399 4.99 -27.71 5.00
CA PRO A 399 4.83 -29.15 4.79
C PRO A 399 5.69 -30.03 5.72
N ALA A 400 6.61 -29.44 6.47
CA ALA A 400 7.48 -30.13 7.41
C ALA A 400 7.72 -29.23 8.64
N VAL A 401 8.23 -29.81 9.72
CA VAL A 401 8.53 -29.08 10.95
C VAL A 401 9.99 -28.66 10.97
N ALA A 402 10.22 -27.34 10.89
CA ALA A 402 11.51 -26.68 11.03
C ALA A 402 11.34 -25.35 11.80
N ALA A 403 12.39 -24.88 12.47
CA ALA A 403 12.35 -23.65 13.26
C ALA A 403 13.50 -22.69 12.91
N SER A 404 13.24 -21.39 13.09
CA SER A 404 14.27 -20.36 13.03
C SER A 404 15.16 -20.40 14.28
N GLU A 405 16.30 -19.71 14.19
CA GLU A 405 17.01 -19.30 15.40
C GLU A 405 16.12 -18.37 16.26
N PRO A 406 16.21 -18.43 17.60
CA PRO A 406 15.45 -17.56 18.49
C PRO A 406 15.91 -16.11 18.43
N LEU A 407 14.95 -15.18 18.32
CA LEU A 407 15.15 -13.75 18.50
C LEU A 407 14.96 -13.39 19.98
N TYR A 408 15.97 -12.80 20.62
CA TYR A 408 15.92 -12.49 22.05
C TYR A 408 15.34 -11.10 22.34
N VAL A 409 14.51 -11.01 23.39
CA VAL A 409 13.90 -9.76 23.86
C VAL A 409 14.02 -9.66 25.40
N PRO A 410 14.82 -8.72 25.94
CA PRO A 410 15.80 -7.89 25.23
C PRO A 410 16.95 -8.75 24.65
N ALA A 411 17.64 -8.22 23.64
CA ALA A 411 18.72 -8.94 22.95
C ALA A 411 19.93 -9.21 23.87
N GLU A 412 20.21 -8.27 24.79
CA GLU A 412 21.36 -8.29 25.68
C GLU A 412 20.93 -7.95 27.11
N ASN A 413 21.78 -8.31 28.09
CA ASN A 413 21.62 -7.95 29.50
C ASN A 413 20.29 -8.38 30.13
N ALA A 414 19.65 -9.43 29.59
CA ALA A 414 18.47 -10.03 30.19
C ALA A 414 18.86 -10.80 31.46
N VAL A 415 18.07 -10.65 32.52
CA VAL A 415 18.32 -11.28 33.82
C VAL A 415 17.02 -11.80 34.41
N CYS A 416 17.04 -13.00 34.97
CA CYS A 416 15.92 -13.59 35.70
C CYS A 416 15.99 -13.21 37.18
N ARG A 417 14.83 -12.89 37.77
CA ARG A 417 14.68 -12.50 39.17
C ARG A 417 13.87 -13.52 39.94
#